data_AF-A0AA43IQR4-F1
#
_entry.id   AF-A0AA43IQR4-F1
#
_cell.length_a   1.000
_cell.length_b   1.000
_cell.length_c   1.000
_cell.angle_alpha   90.00
_cell.angle_beta   90.00
_cell.angle_gamma   90.00
#
_symmetry.space_group_name_H-M   'P 1'
#
loop_
_entity.id
_entity.type
_entity.pdbx_description
1 polymer ?
#
loop_
_entity_poly.entity_id
_entity_poly.type
_entity_poly.pdbx_seq_one_letter_code
_entity_poly.pdbx_strand_id
1 'polypeptide(L)'
;MSTADWVVLAVIAVSALYGLATGFLRGAFSLAGFAFGAYLGARIAPELLRDASPYVPLVALGSAILLGSLMRGLAGMLAGALRTSLGVIPGVRLLDSVAGLVLGLAAGVLLCWAVGAVLLYLPGQSDLRREVQRSAILSRINGEFPPERLIETLEHVDPIGVFLGPPATVPPPDAALAKDPDVIRTSKSVVRVTGIACGLGIEGSGWIARRGLVVTNAHVVAGISRPRVDLPDGRAYPATVVAFDVTNDLAVLRVPGLRGRALVLAEPDRGTPVALVGYPRNGPLTRTPGRLGGTRKVLSRDAYGGGPVGRQVTTLRGLVEPGSSGGPGIDAQGRVRTTVFARRPGERGGYGIPAELVRKTLAQVRSRPVAATECAR
;
A
#
# COMPACT_ATOMS: atom_id res chain seq x y z
N MET A 1 26.31 12.20 -14.44
CA MET A 1 24.92 12.69 -14.28
C MET A 1 24.07 12.00 -15.33
N SER A 2 22.97 11.39 -14.91
CA SER A 2 22.00 10.71 -15.78
C SER A 2 21.14 11.73 -16.55
N THR A 3 20.38 11.28 -17.55
CA THR A 3 19.42 12.16 -18.24
C THR A 3 18.34 12.67 -17.30
N ALA A 4 17.92 11.83 -16.34
CA ALA A 4 17.00 12.20 -15.28
C ALA A 4 17.53 13.33 -14.39
N ASP A 5 18.83 13.39 -14.10
CA ASP A 5 19.40 14.48 -13.27
C ASP A 5 19.23 15.85 -13.95
N TRP A 6 19.40 15.93 -15.27
CA TRP A 6 19.19 17.17 -16.03
C TRP A 6 17.72 17.60 -16.07
N VAL A 7 16.81 16.63 -16.22
CA VAL A 7 15.36 16.91 -16.17
C VAL A 7 14.97 17.44 -14.80
N VAL A 8 15.47 16.83 -13.72
CA VAL A 8 15.19 17.26 -12.34
C VAL A 8 15.71 18.68 -12.10
N LEU A 9 16.95 18.97 -12.51
CA LEU A 9 17.51 20.32 -12.39
C LEU A 9 16.71 21.36 -13.18
N ALA A 10 16.29 21.02 -14.40
CA ALA A 10 15.46 21.90 -15.21
C ALA A 10 14.11 22.20 -14.54
N VAL A 11 13.43 21.17 -14.01
CA VAL A 11 12.15 21.33 -13.30
C VAL A 11 12.31 22.19 -12.05
N ILE A 12 13.36 21.95 -11.26
CA ILE A 12 13.66 22.76 -10.05
C ILE A 12 13.95 24.21 -10.44
N ALA A 13 14.77 24.44 -11.46
CA ALA A 13 15.12 25.79 -11.92
C ALA A 13 13.90 26.55 -12.45
N VAL A 14 13.06 25.92 -13.27
CA VAL A 14 11.82 26.53 -13.77
C VAL A 14 10.87 26.85 -12.62
N SER A 15 10.71 25.93 -11.66
CA SER A 15 9.85 26.15 -10.49
C SER A 15 10.36 27.30 -9.60
N ALA A 16 11.68 27.40 -9.43
CA ALA A 16 12.32 28.48 -8.70
C ALA A 16 12.13 29.84 -9.39
N LEU A 17 12.39 29.91 -10.71
CA LEU A 17 12.20 31.15 -11.48
C LEU A 17 10.73 31.59 -11.51
N TYR A 18 9.81 30.64 -11.63
CA TYR A 18 8.38 30.91 -11.51
C TYR A 18 8.05 31.46 -10.11
N GLY A 19 8.56 30.82 -9.06
CA GLY A 19 8.40 31.26 -7.67
C GLY A 19 8.96 32.67 -7.42
N LEU A 20 10.12 33.00 -7.99
CA LEU A 20 10.72 34.33 -7.92
C LEU A 20 9.83 35.39 -8.61
N ALA A 21 9.26 35.05 -9.76
CA ALA A 21 8.39 35.91 -10.55
C ALA A 21 7.02 36.14 -9.90
N THR A 22 6.43 35.09 -9.30
CA THR A 22 5.10 35.17 -8.68
C THR A 22 5.12 35.55 -7.21
N GLY A 23 6.26 35.35 -6.54
CA GLY A 23 6.57 35.48 -5.11
C GLY A 23 5.78 34.59 -4.17
N PHE A 24 6.14 34.68 -2.89
CA PHE A 24 5.72 33.77 -1.83
C PHE A 24 4.22 33.83 -1.57
N LEU A 25 3.64 35.02 -1.37
CA LEU A 25 2.21 35.15 -1.04
C LEU A 25 1.34 34.46 -2.10
N ARG A 26 1.56 34.78 -3.38
CA ARG A 26 0.79 34.16 -4.46
C ARG A 26 1.05 32.66 -4.56
N GLY A 27 2.31 32.25 -4.41
CA GLY A 27 2.70 30.83 -4.46
C GLY A 27 2.07 30.00 -3.33
N ALA A 28 2.15 30.47 -2.08
CA ALA A 28 1.66 29.80 -0.90
C ALA A 28 0.13 29.66 -0.91
N PHE A 29 -0.58 30.75 -1.22
CA PHE A 29 -2.04 30.71 -1.34
C PHE A 29 -2.50 29.84 -2.52
N SER A 30 -1.79 29.89 -3.65
CA SER A 30 -2.07 29.00 -4.80
C SER A 30 -1.90 27.52 -4.44
N LEU A 31 -0.87 27.18 -3.68
CA LEU A 31 -0.59 25.82 -3.21
C LEU A 31 -1.65 25.36 -2.20
N ALA A 32 -2.00 26.22 -1.24
CA ALA A 32 -3.04 25.95 -0.26
C ALA A 32 -4.42 25.78 -0.92
N GLY A 33 -4.76 26.66 -1.86
CA GLY A 33 -5.98 26.56 -2.66
C GLY A 33 -6.02 25.26 -3.47
N PHE A 34 -4.91 24.88 -4.11
CA PHE A 34 -4.83 23.60 -4.82
C PHE A 34 -5.04 22.41 -3.88
N ALA A 35 -4.34 22.36 -2.74
CA ALA A 35 -4.45 21.28 -1.77
C ALA A 35 -5.88 21.15 -1.22
N PHE A 36 -6.52 22.28 -0.89
CA PHE A 36 -7.89 22.32 -0.41
C PHE A 36 -8.90 21.87 -1.48
N GLY A 37 -8.75 22.37 -2.71
CA GLY A 37 -9.61 21.96 -3.83
C GLY A 37 -9.43 20.49 -4.20
N ALA A 38 -8.20 19.97 -4.17
CA ALA A 38 -7.92 18.55 -4.39
C ALA A 38 -8.54 17.67 -3.30
N TYR A 39 -8.45 18.09 -2.03
CA TYR A 39 -9.10 17.40 -0.91
C TYR A 39 -10.63 17.33 -1.06
N LEU A 40 -11.27 18.47 -1.40
CA LEU A 40 -12.71 18.51 -1.65
C LEU A 40 -13.11 17.65 -2.85
N GLY A 41 -12.37 17.74 -3.96
CA GLY A 41 -12.64 16.95 -5.16
C GLY A 41 -12.56 15.45 -4.91
N ALA A 42 -11.53 15.01 -4.17
CA ALA A 42 -11.38 13.61 -3.79
C ALA A 42 -12.52 13.12 -2.88
N ARG A 43 -13.09 13.99 -2.02
CA ARG A 43 -14.20 13.64 -1.12
C ARG A 43 -15.56 13.61 -1.80
N ILE A 44 -15.81 14.51 -2.75
CA ILE A 44 -17.11 14.64 -3.44
C ILE A 44 -17.26 13.55 -4.53
N ALA A 45 -16.17 13.12 -5.15
CA ALA A 45 -16.20 12.12 -6.21
C ALA A 45 -16.93 10.79 -5.88
N PRO A 46 -16.70 10.15 -4.71
CA PRO A 46 -17.41 8.93 -4.35
C PRO A 46 -18.90 9.17 -4.04
N GLU A 47 -19.32 10.38 -3.65
CA GLU A 47 -20.74 10.70 -3.43
C GLU A 47 -21.50 10.95 -4.76
N LEU A 48 -20.81 11.46 -5.78
CA LEU A 48 -21.40 11.74 -7.09
C LEU A 48 -21.67 10.47 -7.92
N LEU A 49 -20.84 9.44 -7.72
CA LEU A 49 -20.97 8.14 -8.36
C LEU A 49 -21.71 7.19 -7.42
N ARG A 50 -23.04 7.11 -7.57
CA ARG A 50 -23.84 6.07 -6.89
C ARG A 50 -23.31 4.69 -7.31
N ASP A 51 -22.88 3.92 -6.31
CA ASP A 51 -22.40 2.54 -6.36
C ASP A 51 -21.13 2.25 -7.18
N ALA A 52 -20.12 1.70 -6.49
CA ALA A 52 -19.08 0.75 -6.93
C ALA A 52 -18.53 0.82 -8.38
N SER A 53 -18.55 2.00 -9.00
CA SER A 53 -18.13 2.15 -10.39
C SER A 53 -16.61 2.07 -10.48
N PRO A 54 -16.04 1.29 -11.42
CA PRO A 54 -14.59 1.17 -11.62
C PRO A 54 -13.92 2.51 -11.98
N TYR A 55 -14.72 3.54 -12.32
CA TYR A 55 -14.25 4.87 -12.70
C TYR A 55 -14.12 5.85 -11.51
N VAL A 56 -14.51 5.48 -10.28
CA VAL A 56 -14.34 6.33 -9.09
C VAL A 56 -12.92 6.90 -8.95
N PRO A 57 -11.82 6.12 -9.09
CA PRO A 57 -10.47 6.69 -9.07
C PRO A 57 -10.22 7.79 -10.10
N LEU A 58 -10.69 7.57 -11.33
CA LEU A 58 -10.50 8.50 -12.45
C LEU A 58 -11.32 9.77 -12.24
N VAL A 59 -12.54 9.63 -11.72
CA VAL A 59 -13.41 10.77 -11.39
C VAL A 59 -12.90 11.51 -10.17
N ALA A 60 -12.37 10.82 -9.15
CA ALA A 60 -11.74 11.44 -7.98
C ALA A 60 -10.46 12.20 -8.35
N LEU A 61 -9.65 11.65 -9.24
CA LEU A 61 -8.48 12.34 -9.77
C LEU A 61 -8.90 13.55 -10.62
N GLY A 62 -9.87 13.37 -11.51
CA GLY A 62 -10.40 14.43 -12.36
C GLY A 62 -11.01 15.57 -11.55
N SER A 63 -11.83 15.25 -10.54
CA SER A 63 -12.44 16.24 -9.64
C SER A 63 -11.39 16.92 -8.76
N ALA A 64 -10.40 16.18 -8.23
CA ALA A 64 -9.31 16.76 -7.44
C ALA A 64 -8.48 17.74 -8.26
N ILE A 65 -8.13 17.39 -9.51
CA ILE A 65 -7.40 18.27 -10.43
C ILE A 65 -8.25 19.50 -10.78
N LEU A 66 -9.53 19.31 -11.12
CA LEU A 66 -10.42 20.40 -11.52
C LEU A 66 -10.66 21.38 -10.39
N LEU A 67 -11.11 20.91 -9.23
CA LEU A 67 -11.38 21.73 -8.05
C LEU A 67 -10.09 22.33 -7.48
N GLY A 68 -8.99 21.56 -7.46
CA GLY A 68 -7.68 22.08 -7.08
C GLY A 68 -7.23 23.23 -7.99
N SER A 69 -7.38 23.10 -9.31
CA SER A 69 -7.00 24.15 -10.26
C SER A 69 -7.89 25.40 -10.15
N LEU A 70 -9.20 25.21 -9.92
CA LEU A 70 -10.14 26.30 -9.69
C LEU A 70 -9.80 27.08 -8.42
N MET A 71 -9.61 26.38 -7.30
CA MET A 71 -9.28 26.98 -6.01
C MET A 71 -7.90 27.63 -6.00
N ARG A 72 -6.94 27.06 -6.73
CA ARG A 72 -5.64 27.69 -7.00
C ARG A 72 -5.80 29.04 -7.71
N GLY A 73 -6.67 29.13 -8.71
CA GLY A 73 -6.95 30.37 -9.43
C GLY A 73 -7.53 31.44 -8.53
N LEU A 74 -8.56 31.10 -7.74
CA LEU A 74 -9.22 32.01 -6.79
C LEU A 74 -8.25 32.51 -5.72
N ALA A 75 -7.50 31.60 -5.09
CA ALA A 75 -6.51 31.94 -4.07
C ALA A 75 -5.37 32.81 -4.65
N GLY A 76 -4.95 32.52 -5.89
CA GLY A 76 -3.95 33.30 -6.60
C GLY A 76 -4.41 34.72 -6.95
N MET A 77 -5.70 34.93 -7.25
CA MET A 77 -6.28 36.27 -7.47
C MET A 77 -6.33 37.09 -6.18
N LEU A 78 -6.84 36.49 -5.10
CA LEU A 78 -6.90 37.13 -3.77
C LEU A 78 -5.49 37.51 -3.27
N ALA A 79 -4.53 36.58 -3.38
CA ALA A 79 -3.16 36.83 -2.98
C ALA A 79 -2.44 37.83 -3.88
N GLY A 80 -2.80 37.91 -5.17
CA GLY A 80 -2.31 38.93 -6.10
C GLY A 80 -2.72 40.34 -5.68
N ALA A 81 -4.00 40.51 -5.32
CA ALA A 81 -4.52 41.77 -4.80
C ALA A 81 -3.84 42.16 -3.48
N LEU A 82 -3.66 41.21 -2.56
CA LEU A 82 -2.96 41.42 -1.29
C LEU A 82 -1.49 41.81 -1.50
N ARG A 83 -0.81 41.16 -2.46
CA ARG A 83 0.58 41.46 -2.82
C ARG A 83 0.72 42.88 -3.36
N THR A 84 -0.21 43.35 -4.20
CA THR A 84 -0.17 44.73 -4.70
C THR A 84 -0.33 45.76 -3.58
N SER A 85 -1.18 45.49 -2.60
CA SER A 85 -1.36 46.37 -1.43
C SER A 85 -0.14 46.40 -0.51
N LEU A 86 0.52 45.26 -0.28
CA LEU A 86 1.71 45.17 0.59
C LEU A 86 3.01 45.59 -0.13
N GLY A 87 3.02 45.56 -1.46
CA GLY A 87 4.19 45.90 -2.29
C GLY A 87 4.53 47.39 -2.33
N VAL A 88 3.71 48.24 -1.71
CA VAL A 88 3.96 49.69 -1.53
C VAL A 88 5.06 49.93 -0.48
N ILE A 89 5.31 48.96 0.40
CA ILE A 89 6.33 49.05 1.44
C ILE A 89 7.71 48.69 0.84
N PRO A 90 8.74 49.55 0.97
CA PRO A 90 10.10 49.27 0.51
C PRO A 90 10.65 47.97 1.13
N GLY A 91 11.32 47.14 0.34
CA GLY A 91 11.94 45.89 0.81
C GLY A 91 11.00 44.68 0.92
N VAL A 92 9.70 44.87 1.20
CA VAL A 92 8.72 43.77 1.31
C VAL A 92 8.56 43.02 -0.01
N ARG A 93 8.59 43.72 -1.15
CA ARG A 93 8.51 43.09 -2.48
C ARG A 93 9.71 42.20 -2.79
N LEU A 94 10.91 42.59 -2.35
CA LEU A 94 12.13 41.80 -2.53
C LEU A 94 12.09 40.56 -1.64
N LEU A 95 11.71 40.72 -0.37
CA LEU A 95 11.53 39.61 0.57
C LEU A 95 10.50 38.60 0.07
N ASP A 96 9.36 39.05 -0.45
CA ASP A 96 8.33 38.17 -1.01
C ASP A 96 8.82 37.42 -2.27
N SER A 97 9.58 38.07 -3.16
CA SER A 97 10.17 37.40 -4.32
C SER A 97 11.25 36.38 -3.92
N VAL A 98 12.12 36.71 -2.96
CA VAL A 98 13.15 35.79 -2.45
C VAL A 98 12.50 34.61 -1.73
N ALA A 99 11.51 34.84 -0.88
CA ALA A 99 10.74 33.78 -0.25
C ALA A 99 9.98 32.94 -1.31
N GLY A 100 9.54 33.56 -2.41
CA GLY A 100 8.93 32.88 -3.55
C GLY A 100 9.90 31.97 -4.29
N LEU A 101 11.16 32.40 -4.48
CA LEU A 101 12.23 31.55 -5.03
C LEU A 101 12.43 30.30 -4.17
N VAL A 102 12.52 30.48 -2.84
CA VAL A 102 12.67 29.37 -1.89
C VAL A 102 11.49 28.41 -1.96
N LEU A 103 10.26 28.94 -1.99
CA LEU A 103 9.05 28.13 -2.16
C LEU A 103 9.04 27.38 -3.50
N GLY A 104 9.46 28.04 -4.58
CA GLY A 104 9.57 27.46 -5.91
C GLY A 104 10.61 26.33 -5.98
N LEU A 105 11.76 26.50 -5.33
CA LEU A 105 12.77 25.45 -5.17
C LEU A 105 12.19 24.25 -4.42
N ALA A 106 11.55 24.48 -3.27
CA ALA A 106 10.94 23.43 -2.47
C ALA A 106 9.83 22.68 -3.25
N ALA A 107 8.97 23.41 -3.97
CA ALA A 107 7.91 22.83 -4.79
C ALA A 107 8.47 22.01 -5.96
N GLY A 108 9.55 22.48 -6.62
CA GLY A 108 10.21 21.75 -7.69
C GLY A 108 10.85 20.44 -7.20
N VAL A 109 11.48 20.45 -6.03
CA VAL A 109 12.02 19.24 -5.38
C VAL A 109 10.90 18.27 -5.03
N LEU A 110 9.82 18.75 -4.40
CA LEU A 110 8.66 17.94 -4.04
C LEU A 110 8.01 17.29 -5.27
N LEU A 111 7.88 18.03 -6.38
CA LEU A 111 7.34 17.50 -7.64
C LEU A 111 8.22 16.40 -8.21
N CYS A 112 9.54 16.62 -8.28
CA CYS A 112 10.49 15.63 -8.77
C CYS A 112 10.48 14.37 -7.90
N TRP A 113 10.40 14.53 -6.58
CA TRP A 113 10.25 13.44 -5.63
C TRP A 113 8.97 12.65 -5.87
N ALA A 114 7.82 13.31 -5.96
CA ALA A 114 6.53 12.65 -6.16
C ALA A 114 6.50 11.85 -7.47
N VAL A 115 7.00 12.43 -8.57
CA VAL A 115 7.12 11.75 -9.86
C VAL A 115 8.09 10.57 -9.77
N GLY A 116 9.25 10.77 -9.15
CA GLY A 116 10.24 9.71 -8.94
C GLY A 116 9.68 8.54 -8.13
N ALA A 117 8.94 8.82 -7.06
CA ALA A 117 8.26 7.82 -6.25
C ALA A 117 7.25 7.02 -7.09
N VAL A 118 6.35 7.69 -7.83
CA VAL A 118 5.35 7.02 -8.69
C VAL A 118 6.01 6.10 -9.73
N LEU A 119 7.10 6.56 -10.36
CA LEU A 119 7.85 5.77 -11.35
C LEU A 119 8.51 4.52 -10.77
N LEU A 120 8.87 4.51 -9.48
CA LEU A 120 9.41 3.33 -8.82
C LEU A 120 8.35 2.23 -8.62
N TYR A 121 7.08 2.61 -8.42
CA TYR A 121 5.99 1.67 -8.13
C TYR A 121 5.11 1.33 -9.34
N LEU A 122 5.27 2.02 -10.47
CA LEU A 122 4.55 1.69 -11.72
C LEU A 122 4.91 0.27 -12.22
N PRO A 123 3.95 -0.66 -12.33
CA PRO A 123 4.20 -2.00 -12.84
C PRO A 123 4.47 -1.98 -14.36
N GLY A 124 5.44 -2.77 -14.81
CA GLY A 124 5.74 -2.95 -16.24
C GLY A 124 6.70 -1.94 -16.87
N GLN A 125 7.15 -0.91 -16.15
CA GLN A 125 8.06 0.14 -16.65
C GLN A 125 9.49 -0.03 -16.09
N SER A 126 10.21 -1.05 -16.55
CA SER A 126 11.58 -1.37 -16.09
C SER A 126 12.64 -0.35 -16.54
N ASP A 127 12.45 0.30 -17.69
CA ASP A 127 13.39 1.29 -18.24
C ASP A 127 13.37 2.60 -17.46
N LEU A 128 12.17 3.16 -17.23
CA LEU A 128 12.01 4.39 -16.44
C LEU A 128 12.47 4.21 -15.00
N ARG A 129 12.20 3.04 -14.40
CA ARG A 129 12.67 2.69 -13.06
C ARG A 129 14.20 2.65 -12.98
N ARG A 130 14.87 2.08 -13.99
CA ARG A 130 16.33 2.06 -14.07
C ARG A 130 16.91 3.47 -14.18
N GLU A 131 16.26 4.36 -14.92
CA GLU A 131 16.70 5.75 -15.05
C GLU A 131 16.56 6.53 -13.74
N VAL A 132 15.46 6.33 -13.01
CA VAL A 132 15.27 6.90 -11.65
C VAL A 132 16.31 6.36 -10.66
N GLN A 133 16.61 5.06 -10.71
CA GLN A 133 17.64 4.44 -9.85
C GLN A 133 19.07 4.89 -10.17
N ARG A 134 19.34 5.29 -11.43
CA ARG A 134 20.64 5.84 -11.86
C ARG A 134 20.82 7.32 -11.52
N SER A 135 19.74 8.05 -11.26
CA SER A 135 19.79 9.46 -10.88
C SER A 135 20.39 9.63 -9.49
N ALA A 136 21.46 10.42 -9.40
CA ALA A 136 22.09 10.75 -8.13
C ALA A 136 21.20 11.69 -7.29
N ILE A 137 20.41 12.54 -7.94
CA ILE A 137 19.53 13.51 -7.27
C ILE A 137 18.29 12.78 -6.71
N LEU A 138 17.58 12.02 -7.55
CA LEU A 138 16.37 11.32 -7.11
C LEU A 138 16.67 10.22 -6.08
N SER A 139 17.80 9.51 -6.22
CA SER A 139 18.20 8.51 -5.21
C SER A 139 18.51 9.15 -3.85
N ARG A 140 19.14 10.33 -3.81
CA ARG A 140 19.36 11.07 -2.56
C ARG A 140 18.06 11.58 -1.94
N ILE A 141 17.20 12.22 -2.75
CA ILE A 141 15.91 12.74 -2.25
C ILE A 141 15.04 11.59 -1.70
N ASN A 142 14.95 10.46 -2.42
CA ASN A 142 14.23 9.28 -1.95
C ASN A 142 14.91 8.60 -0.74
N GLY A 143 16.23 8.75 -0.58
CA GLY A 143 16.95 8.25 0.59
C GLY A 143 16.63 9.05 1.87
N GLU A 144 16.53 10.37 1.77
CA GLU A 144 16.17 11.25 2.90
C GLU A 144 14.68 11.25 3.20
N PHE A 145 13.86 11.27 2.15
CA PHE A 145 12.39 11.21 2.19
C PHE A 145 11.89 9.94 1.51
N PRO A 146 12.03 8.77 2.15
CA PRO A 146 11.51 7.53 1.59
C PRO A 146 10.00 7.65 1.41
N PRO A 147 9.45 7.39 0.20
CA PRO A 147 8.01 7.46 -0.05
C PRO A 147 7.20 6.53 0.87
N GLU A 148 7.84 5.50 1.43
CA GLU A 148 7.25 4.65 2.45
C GLU A 148 6.84 5.40 3.72
N ARG A 149 7.55 6.46 4.13
CA ARG A 149 7.16 7.27 5.30
C ARG A 149 5.88 8.06 5.05
N LEU A 150 5.67 8.54 3.83
CA LEU A 150 4.42 9.21 3.46
C LEU A 150 3.26 8.20 3.45
N ILE A 151 3.50 7.00 2.91
CA ILE A 151 2.54 5.90 2.95
C ILE A 151 2.23 5.52 4.41
N GLU A 152 3.23 5.40 5.29
CA GLU A 152 3.03 5.10 6.71
C GLU A 152 2.28 6.22 7.48
N THR A 153 2.43 7.48 7.04
CA THR A 153 1.69 8.63 7.58
C THR A 153 0.24 8.64 7.05
N LEU A 154 0.02 8.22 5.80
CA LEU A 154 -1.30 8.01 5.23
C LEU A 154 -1.99 6.76 5.84
N GLU A 155 -1.24 5.72 6.18
CA GLU A 155 -1.70 4.53 6.94
C GLU A 155 -2.12 4.89 8.38
N HIS A 156 -1.60 5.97 8.97
CA HIS A 156 -2.13 6.52 10.23
C HIS A 156 -3.54 7.12 10.06
N VAL A 157 -3.88 7.54 8.84
CA VAL A 157 -5.20 8.07 8.47
C VAL A 157 -6.14 6.93 8.04
N ASP A 158 -5.60 5.79 7.59
CA ASP A 158 -6.36 4.59 7.19
C ASP A 158 -5.63 3.28 7.62
N PRO A 159 -5.95 2.70 8.80
CA PRO A 159 -5.11 1.71 9.50
C PRO A 159 -5.28 0.25 9.00
N ILE A 160 -5.29 0.03 7.68
CA ILE A 160 -5.44 -1.31 7.12
C ILE A 160 -4.21 -2.16 7.45
N GLY A 161 -4.40 -3.24 8.22
CA GLY A 161 -3.34 -4.21 8.54
C GLY A 161 -2.51 -3.92 9.80
N VAL A 162 -2.91 -2.95 10.63
CA VAL A 162 -2.36 -2.73 11.98
C VAL A 162 -3.29 -3.34 13.03
N PHE A 163 -2.75 -4.19 13.90
CA PHE A 163 -3.54 -4.80 14.97
C PHE A 163 -2.89 -4.59 16.34
N LEU A 164 -3.68 -4.11 17.30
CA LEU A 164 -3.30 -3.99 18.70
C LEU A 164 -3.70 -5.27 19.44
N GLY A 165 -2.72 -6.09 19.77
CA GLY A 165 -2.92 -7.32 20.52
C GLY A 165 -1.73 -7.67 21.40
N PRO A 166 -1.77 -8.85 22.06
CA PRO A 166 -0.65 -9.32 22.87
C PRO A 166 0.59 -9.61 22.01
N PRO A 167 1.81 -9.43 22.55
CA PRO A 167 3.04 -9.83 21.87
C PRO A 167 3.16 -11.35 21.76
N ALA A 168 4.00 -11.81 20.82
CA ALA A 168 4.52 -13.16 20.84
C ALA A 168 5.66 -13.26 21.86
N THR A 169 5.41 -13.88 23.02
CA THR A 169 6.43 -14.17 24.03
C THR A 169 7.19 -15.45 23.67
N VAL A 170 8.06 -15.35 22.65
CA VAL A 170 8.87 -16.46 22.11
C VAL A 170 10.29 -16.02 21.77
N PRO A 171 11.25 -16.97 21.66
CA PRO A 171 12.63 -16.68 21.25
C PRO A 171 12.71 -15.98 19.89
N PRO A 172 13.87 -15.38 19.54
CA PRO A 172 14.08 -14.79 18.23
C PRO A 172 13.80 -15.75 17.05
N PRO A 173 13.43 -15.22 15.87
CA PRO A 173 13.30 -16.01 14.65
C PRO A 173 14.58 -16.77 14.28
N ASP A 174 14.42 -17.91 13.60
CA ASP A 174 15.54 -18.67 13.06
C ASP A 174 15.87 -18.18 11.64
N ALA A 175 17.04 -17.54 11.48
CA ALA A 175 17.48 -16.98 10.21
C ALA A 175 17.78 -18.03 9.13
N ALA A 176 18.11 -19.27 9.51
CA ALA A 176 18.42 -20.33 8.57
C ALA A 176 17.18 -20.72 7.75
N LEU A 177 16.00 -20.62 8.34
CA LEU A 177 14.76 -21.09 7.73
C LEU A 177 14.37 -20.32 6.45
N ALA A 178 14.75 -19.03 6.33
CA ALA A 178 14.50 -18.28 5.10
C ALA A 178 15.32 -18.78 3.90
N LYS A 179 16.38 -19.55 4.15
CA LYS A 179 17.28 -20.16 3.17
C LYS A 179 17.06 -21.66 3.01
N ASP A 180 16.11 -22.23 3.75
CA ASP A 180 15.81 -23.65 3.72
C ASP A 180 15.33 -24.09 2.31
N PRO A 181 15.85 -25.19 1.73
CA PRO A 181 15.48 -25.63 0.39
C PRO A 181 13.98 -25.93 0.21
N ASP A 182 13.33 -26.48 1.24
CA ASP A 182 11.91 -26.79 1.22
C ASP A 182 11.08 -25.52 1.29
N VAL A 183 11.49 -24.55 2.11
CA VAL A 183 10.88 -23.22 2.12
C VAL A 183 11.01 -22.53 0.77
N ILE A 184 12.21 -22.52 0.16
CA ILE A 184 12.45 -21.90 -1.16
C ILE A 184 11.56 -22.54 -2.23
N ARG A 185 11.49 -23.87 -2.26
CA ARG A 185 10.66 -24.61 -3.21
C ARG A 185 9.17 -24.32 -3.00
N THR A 186 8.73 -24.29 -1.76
CA THR A 186 7.33 -24.06 -1.37
C THR A 186 6.90 -22.62 -1.68
N SER A 187 7.81 -21.65 -1.52
CA SER A 187 7.58 -20.23 -1.80
C SER A 187 7.14 -19.94 -3.23
N LYS A 188 7.43 -20.83 -4.20
CA LYS A 188 6.94 -20.73 -5.58
C LYS A 188 5.41 -20.81 -5.72
N SER A 189 4.73 -21.29 -4.67
CA SER A 189 3.26 -21.38 -4.61
C SER A 189 2.63 -20.20 -3.86
N VAL A 190 3.43 -19.19 -3.52
CA VAL A 190 3.00 -17.92 -2.95
C VAL A 190 2.86 -16.92 -4.08
N VAL A 191 1.71 -16.26 -4.12
CA VAL A 191 1.28 -15.39 -5.20
C VAL A 191 1.06 -13.98 -4.69
N ARG A 192 1.20 -13.00 -5.57
CA ARG A 192 0.84 -11.61 -5.28
C ARG A 192 -0.61 -11.41 -5.68
N VAL A 193 -1.38 -10.77 -4.82
CA VAL A 193 -2.78 -10.41 -5.09
C VAL A 193 -2.82 -8.90 -5.28
N THR A 194 -3.41 -8.44 -6.38
CA THR A 194 -3.55 -7.01 -6.68
C THR A 194 -4.94 -6.72 -7.21
N GLY A 195 -5.36 -5.47 -7.07
CA GLY A 195 -6.56 -4.97 -7.73
C GLY A 195 -6.80 -3.50 -7.44
N ILE A 196 -7.90 -2.98 -7.95
CA ILE A 196 -8.32 -1.60 -7.71
C ILE A 196 -9.61 -1.69 -6.91
N ALA A 197 -9.62 -1.05 -5.74
CA ALA A 197 -10.79 -0.84 -4.92
C ALA A 197 -10.88 0.65 -4.58
N CYS A 198 -12.07 1.23 -4.69
CA CYS A 198 -12.38 2.51 -4.04
C CYS A 198 -11.45 3.68 -4.40
N GLY A 199 -10.87 3.69 -5.60
CA GLY A 199 -9.92 4.74 -5.98
C GLY A 199 -8.45 4.36 -5.89
N LEU A 200 -8.13 3.25 -5.23
CA LEU A 200 -6.78 2.92 -4.78
C LEU A 200 -6.34 1.55 -5.31
N GLY A 201 -5.05 1.45 -5.61
CA GLY A 201 -4.41 0.16 -5.84
C GLY A 201 -4.27 -0.57 -4.51
N ILE A 202 -4.88 -1.76 -4.41
CA ILE A 202 -4.74 -2.65 -3.26
C ILE A 202 -3.82 -3.80 -3.64
N GLU A 203 -2.96 -4.17 -2.71
CA GLU A 203 -1.98 -5.22 -2.89
C GLU A 203 -1.84 -6.06 -1.63
N GLY A 204 -1.47 -7.32 -1.84
CA GLY A 204 -1.19 -8.25 -0.78
C GLY A 204 -0.58 -9.52 -1.32
N SER A 205 -0.54 -10.52 -0.44
CA SER A 205 -0.02 -11.84 -0.71
C SER A 205 -1.14 -12.87 -0.63
N GLY A 206 -0.89 -14.02 -1.23
CA GLY A 206 -1.75 -15.19 -1.12
C GLY A 206 -0.97 -16.46 -1.38
N TRP A 207 -1.60 -17.61 -1.22
CA TRP A 207 -0.94 -18.88 -1.49
C TRP A 207 -1.91 -19.93 -2.04
N ILE A 208 -1.39 -20.82 -2.88
CA ILE A 208 -2.18 -21.85 -3.54
C ILE A 208 -2.58 -22.91 -2.51
N ALA A 209 -3.84 -22.90 -2.10
CA ALA A 209 -4.37 -23.86 -1.13
C ALA A 209 -4.86 -25.15 -1.80
N ARG A 210 -5.39 -25.04 -3.01
CA ARG A 210 -5.81 -26.17 -3.87
C ARG A 210 -5.64 -25.76 -5.33
N ARG A 211 -5.77 -26.71 -6.26
CA ARG A 211 -5.75 -26.41 -7.70
C ARG A 211 -6.76 -25.31 -8.04
N GLY A 212 -6.27 -24.19 -8.57
CA GLY A 212 -7.11 -23.04 -8.93
C GLY A 212 -7.73 -22.27 -7.76
N LEU A 213 -7.33 -22.55 -6.51
CA LEU A 213 -7.80 -21.83 -5.33
C LEU A 213 -6.63 -21.21 -4.56
N VAL A 214 -6.74 -19.92 -4.27
CA VAL A 214 -5.76 -19.14 -3.53
C VAL A 214 -6.40 -18.62 -2.24
N VAL A 215 -5.71 -18.78 -1.11
CA VAL A 215 -6.08 -18.13 0.16
C VAL A 215 -5.36 -16.79 0.25
N THR A 216 -6.07 -15.77 0.73
CA THR A 216 -5.53 -14.44 1.05
C THR A 216 -6.36 -13.81 2.18
N ASN A 217 -6.10 -12.56 2.56
CA ASN A 217 -6.94 -11.83 3.50
C ASN A 217 -8.18 -11.23 2.84
N ALA A 218 -9.23 -11.02 3.62
CA ALA A 218 -10.45 -10.39 3.14
C ALA A 218 -10.21 -8.92 2.78
N HIS A 219 -9.48 -8.17 3.61
CA HIS A 219 -9.15 -6.76 3.34
C HIS A 219 -8.30 -6.57 2.07
N VAL A 220 -7.52 -7.58 1.67
CA VAL A 220 -6.72 -7.53 0.42
C VAL A 220 -7.62 -7.55 -0.82
N VAL A 221 -8.87 -8.00 -0.70
CA VAL A 221 -9.80 -8.13 -1.83
C VAL A 221 -11.14 -7.41 -1.61
N ALA A 222 -11.29 -6.74 -0.48
CA ALA A 222 -12.42 -5.87 -0.18
C ALA A 222 -12.47 -4.69 -1.17
N GLY A 223 -13.64 -4.43 -1.73
CA GLY A 223 -13.91 -3.42 -2.76
C GLY A 223 -13.38 -3.78 -4.16
N ILE A 224 -12.68 -4.91 -4.34
CA ILE A 224 -12.08 -5.27 -5.62
C ILE A 224 -13.08 -6.07 -6.48
N SER A 225 -13.50 -5.49 -7.60
CA SER A 225 -14.40 -6.16 -8.55
C SER A 225 -13.76 -7.34 -9.29
N ARG A 226 -12.48 -7.20 -9.66
CA ARG A 226 -11.72 -8.20 -10.44
C ARG A 226 -10.29 -8.30 -9.93
N PRO A 227 -10.03 -9.08 -8.86
CA PRO A 227 -8.68 -9.26 -8.36
C PRO A 227 -7.80 -9.97 -9.40
N ARG A 228 -6.52 -9.66 -9.39
CA ARG A 228 -5.48 -10.28 -10.22
C ARG A 228 -4.49 -11.01 -9.32
N VAL A 229 -4.08 -12.20 -9.76
CA VAL A 229 -3.11 -13.04 -9.08
C VAL A 229 -1.86 -13.16 -9.94
N ASP A 230 -0.72 -12.67 -9.44
CA ASP A 230 0.58 -12.75 -10.11
C ASP A 230 1.44 -13.84 -9.47
N LEU A 231 2.10 -14.63 -10.31
CA LEU A 231 3.07 -15.64 -9.88
C LEU A 231 4.48 -15.04 -9.84
N PRO A 232 5.40 -15.68 -9.09
CA PRO A 232 6.81 -15.28 -9.08
C PRO A 232 7.49 -15.29 -10.46
N ASP A 233 6.95 -16.04 -11.43
CA ASP A 233 7.45 -16.15 -12.80
C ASP A 233 6.88 -15.07 -13.75
N GLY A 234 6.11 -14.11 -13.22
CA GLY A 234 5.55 -12.99 -13.98
C GLY A 234 4.21 -13.27 -14.65
N ARG A 235 3.71 -14.53 -14.64
CA ARG A 235 2.36 -14.82 -15.15
C ARG A 235 1.30 -14.20 -14.25
N ALA A 236 0.26 -13.63 -14.85
CA ALA A 236 -0.86 -13.02 -14.15
C ALA A 236 -2.18 -13.66 -14.58
N TYR A 237 -3.08 -13.86 -13.63
CA TYR A 237 -4.37 -14.50 -13.86
C TYR A 237 -5.50 -13.65 -13.26
N PRO A 238 -6.64 -13.53 -13.95
CA PRO A 238 -7.84 -12.98 -13.34
C PRO A 238 -8.36 -13.93 -12.25
N ALA A 239 -8.89 -13.36 -11.19
CA ALA A 239 -9.43 -14.10 -10.06
C ALA A 239 -10.84 -13.62 -9.70
N THR A 240 -11.58 -14.48 -8.99
CA THR A 240 -12.90 -14.17 -8.44
C THR A 240 -12.96 -14.61 -6.99
N VAL A 241 -13.57 -13.79 -6.12
CA VAL A 241 -13.77 -14.15 -4.72
C VAL A 241 -14.87 -15.22 -4.64
N VAL A 242 -14.59 -16.36 -4.02
CA VAL A 242 -15.52 -17.50 -3.90
C VAL A 242 -15.78 -17.94 -2.46
N ALA A 243 -15.03 -17.40 -1.51
CA ALA A 243 -15.37 -17.37 -0.09
C ALA A 243 -14.82 -16.07 0.51
N PHE A 244 -15.56 -15.48 1.43
CA PHE A 244 -15.21 -14.23 2.08
C PHE A 244 -15.69 -14.26 3.54
N ASP A 245 -14.75 -14.29 4.47
CA ASP A 245 -14.97 -14.27 5.91
C ASP A 245 -14.46 -12.94 6.46
N VAL A 246 -15.39 -12.01 6.63
CA VAL A 246 -15.14 -10.67 7.17
C VAL A 246 -14.61 -10.73 8.61
N THR A 247 -15.14 -11.66 9.40
CA THR A 247 -14.86 -11.79 10.84
C THR A 247 -13.44 -12.24 11.10
N ASN A 248 -12.93 -13.19 10.31
CA ASN A 248 -11.58 -13.73 10.46
C ASN A 248 -10.58 -13.17 9.43
N ASP A 249 -11.03 -12.23 8.60
CA ASP A 249 -10.24 -11.60 7.56
C ASP A 249 -9.59 -12.61 6.60
N LEU A 250 -10.40 -13.56 6.11
CA LEU A 250 -9.99 -14.55 5.11
C LEU A 250 -10.81 -14.41 3.84
N ALA A 251 -10.15 -14.57 2.71
CA ALA A 251 -10.81 -14.76 1.43
C ALA A 251 -10.20 -15.95 0.68
N VAL A 252 -11.04 -16.60 -0.14
CA VAL A 252 -10.59 -17.60 -1.10
C VAL A 252 -10.91 -17.11 -2.49
N LEU A 253 -9.88 -17.07 -3.33
CA LEU A 253 -9.95 -16.70 -4.72
C LEU A 253 -9.98 -17.94 -5.61
N ARG A 254 -10.90 -17.96 -6.57
CA ARG A 254 -10.86 -18.90 -7.70
C ARG A 254 -10.09 -18.25 -8.84
N VAL A 255 -9.07 -18.95 -9.31
CA VAL A 255 -8.12 -18.49 -10.32
C VAL A 255 -8.08 -19.53 -11.46
N PRO A 256 -8.93 -19.39 -12.49
CA PRO A 256 -8.94 -20.31 -13.62
C PRO A 256 -7.58 -20.40 -14.30
N GLY A 257 -7.13 -21.62 -14.63
CA GLY A 257 -5.85 -21.85 -15.31
C GLY A 257 -4.61 -21.80 -14.40
N LEU A 258 -4.75 -21.41 -13.12
CA LEU A 258 -3.64 -21.41 -12.18
C LEU A 258 -3.12 -22.83 -11.92
N ARG A 259 -1.83 -23.04 -12.24
CA ARG A 259 -1.09 -24.27 -11.97
C ARG A 259 -0.04 -23.98 -10.89
N GLY A 260 0.12 -24.91 -9.95
CA GLY A 260 1.10 -24.82 -8.87
C GLY A 260 0.87 -25.90 -7.83
N ARG A 261 1.85 -26.09 -6.95
CA ARG A 261 1.74 -27.04 -5.85
C ARG A 261 0.80 -26.47 -4.79
N ALA A 262 -0.21 -27.22 -4.40
CA ALA A 262 -1.05 -26.86 -3.26
C ALA A 262 -0.24 -26.99 -1.97
N LEU A 263 -0.31 -25.97 -1.12
CA LEU A 263 0.35 -25.99 0.18
C LEU A 263 -0.52 -26.71 1.22
N VAL A 264 0.14 -27.46 2.10
CA VAL A 264 -0.53 -28.26 3.13
C VAL A 264 -0.61 -27.43 4.41
N LEU A 265 -1.80 -27.37 5.01
CA LEU A 265 -2.02 -26.72 6.29
C LEU A 265 -1.59 -27.65 7.44
N ALA A 266 -1.00 -27.08 8.49
CA ALA A 266 -0.71 -27.76 9.75
C ALA A 266 -0.97 -26.83 10.94
N GLU A 267 -1.27 -27.39 12.11
CA GLU A 267 -1.61 -26.59 13.28
C GLU A 267 -0.48 -25.65 13.71
N PRO A 268 -0.78 -24.42 14.15
CA PRO A 268 0.24 -23.53 14.68
C PRO A 268 0.64 -23.95 16.11
N ASP A 269 1.86 -24.45 16.25
CA ASP A 269 2.46 -24.76 17.55
C ASP A 269 3.32 -23.60 18.05
N ARG A 270 3.19 -23.26 19.34
CA ARG A 270 3.97 -22.18 19.96
C ARG A 270 5.46 -22.50 19.89
N GLY A 271 6.24 -21.53 19.45
CA GLY A 271 7.69 -21.64 19.34
C GLY A 271 8.16 -22.20 17.99
N THR A 272 7.27 -22.67 17.12
CA THR A 272 7.65 -23.20 15.80
C THR A 272 8.30 -22.11 14.93
N PRO A 273 9.53 -22.34 14.44
CA PRO A 273 10.13 -21.50 13.41
C PRO A 273 9.31 -21.51 12.12
N VAL A 274 9.09 -20.34 11.52
CA VAL A 274 8.45 -20.20 10.21
C VAL A 274 9.18 -19.19 9.34
N ALA A 275 9.13 -19.38 8.02
CA ALA A 275 9.42 -18.31 7.07
C ALA A 275 8.10 -17.61 6.71
N LEU A 276 8.03 -16.30 6.93
CA LEU A 276 6.94 -15.46 6.45
C LEU A 276 7.23 -15.16 4.98
N VAL A 277 6.37 -15.63 4.09
CA VAL A 277 6.59 -15.53 2.64
C VAL A 277 5.52 -14.66 2.01
N GLY A 278 5.91 -13.67 1.21
CA GLY A 278 4.97 -12.72 0.61
C GLY A 278 5.63 -11.70 -0.31
N TYR A 279 4.89 -10.64 -0.63
CA TYR A 279 5.29 -9.55 -1.51
C TYR A 279 5.18 -8.20 -0.79
N PRO A 280 6.09 -7.90 0.17
CA PRO A 280 6.10 -6.63 0.87
C PRO A 280 6.16 -5.45 -0.09
N ARG A 281 5.34 -4.42 0.13
CA ARG A 281 5.33 -3.15 -0.63
C ARG A 281 5.29 -3.36 -2.15
N ASN A 282 4.47 -4.30 -2.61
CA ASN A 282 4.37 -4.72 -4.02
C ASN A 282 5.67 -5.24 -4.64
N GLY A 283 6.68 -5.50 -3.82
CA GLY A 283 8.04 -5.81 -4.23
C GLY A 283 8.18 -7.23 -4.78
N PRO A 284 9.42 -7.69 -4.96
CA PRO A 284 9.67 -9.10 -5.27
C PRO A 284 9.26 -10.01 -4.11
N LEU A 285 9.08 -11.30 -4.40
CA LEU A 285 8.81 -12.32 -3.39
C LEU A 285 9.94 -12.36 -2.33
N THR A 286 9.59 -12.15 -1.07
CA THR A 286 10.51 -12.23 0.07
C THR A 286 10.23 -13.45 0.94
N ARG A 287 11.25 -13.84 1.71
CA ARG A 287 11.18 -14.87 2.75
C ARG A 287 11.83 -14.29 4.00
N THR A 288 11.02 -14.01 5.02
CA THR A 288 11.47 -13.34 6.23
C THR A 288 11.41 -14.31 7.40
N PRO A 289 12.48 -14.46 8.20
CA PRO A 289 12.44 -15.30 9.39
C PRO A 289 11.36 -14.87 10.38
N GLY A 290 10.59 -15.84 10.88
CA GLY A 290 9.60 -15.67 11.92
C GLY A 290 9.59 -16.82 12.94
N ARG A 291 8.87 -16.61 14.03
CA ARG A 291 8.56 -17.65 15.02
C ARG A 291 7.14 -17.47 15.54
N LEU A 292 6.38 -18.54 15.57
CA LEU A 292 5.00 -18.52 16.04
C LEU A 292 4.95 -18.40 17.56
N GLY A 293 4.04 -17.58 18.05
CA GLY A 293 3.56 -17.56 19.42
C GLY A 293 2.37 -18.50 19.60
N GLY A 294 1.55 -18.23 20.62
CA GLY A 294 0.34 -19.02 20.88
C GLY A 294 -0.87 -18.50 20.13
N THR A 295 -1.80 -19.39 19.81
CA THR A 295 -3.13 -19.02 19.31
C THR A 295 -4.02 -18.59 20.46
N ARG A 296 -4.67 -17.43 20.34
CA ARG A 296 -5.53 -16.84 21.37
C ARG A 296 -6.74 -16.18 20.73
N LYS A 297 -7.86 -16.16 21.47
CA LYS A 297 -8.99 -15.30 21.14
C LYS A 297 -8.69 -13.87 21.59
N VAL A 298 -8.93 -12.92 20.71
CA VAL A 298 -8.76 -11.47 20.94
C VAL A 298 -10.01 -10.75 20.46
N LEU A 299 -10.31 -9.60 21.05
CA LEU A 299 -11.32 -8.69 20.52
C LEU A 299 -10.65 -7.79 19.48
N SER A 300 -11.29 -7.67 18.32
CA SER A 300 -10.78 -6.95 17.15
C SER A 300 -11.91 -6.22 16.44
N ARG A 301 -11.55 -5.38 15.47
CA ARG A 301 -12.44 -5.04 14.35
C ARG A 301 -12.43 -6.14 13.30
N ASP A 302 -13.50 -6.25 12.52
CA ASP A 302 -13.61 -7.08 11.33
C ASP A 302 -12.90 -6.44 10.13
N ALA A 303 -12.95 -7.08 8.95
CA ALA A 303 -12.28 -6.59 7.74
C ALA A 303 -12.85 -5.28 7.16
N TYR A 304 -14.01 -4.82 7.63
CA TYR A 304 -14.64 -3.54 7.27
C TYR A 304 -14.60 -2.52 8.41
N GLY A 305 -13.83 -2.77 9.47
CA GLY A 305 -13.72 -1.87 10.62
C GLY A 305 -14.90 -1.97 11.61
N GLY A 306 -15.83 -2.90 11.43
CA GLY A 306 -16.93 -3.17 12.36
C GLY A 306 -16.47 -3.94 13.60
N GLY A 307 -17.07 -3.72 14.78
CA GLY A 307 -16.67 -4.45 15.98
C GLY A 307 -17.28 -3.94 17.28
N PRO A 308 -16.90 -4.55 18.43
CA PRO A 308 -15.87 -5.58 18.58
C PRO A 308 -16.34 -6.99 18.16
N VAL A 309 -15.47 -7.74 17.46
CA VAL A 309 -15.65 -9.15 17.11
C VAL A 309 -14.58 -10.02 17.78
N GLY A 310 -14.98 -11.20 18.25
CA GLY A 310 -14.04 -12.20 18.78
C GLY A 310 -13.35 -12.94 17.64
N ARG A 311 -12.02 -12.82 17.54
CA ARG A 311 -11.19 -13.46 16.51
C ARG A 311 -10.13 -14.36 17.14
N GLN A 312 -9.88 -15.52 16.53
CA GLN A 312 -8.70 -16.32 16.88
C GLN A 312 -7.51 -15.87 16.05
N VAL A 313 -6.41 -15.51 16.73
CA VAL A 313 -5.16 -15.10 16.10
C VAL A 313 -4.00 -15.90 16.67
N THR A 314 -3.07 -16.28 15.81
CA THR A 314 -1.75 -16.78 16.19
C THR A 314 -0.79 -15.60 16.24
N THR A 315 -0.23 -15.29 17.42
CA THR A 315 0.80 -14.25 17.50
C THR A 315 2.07 -14.71 16.79
N LEU A 316 2.86 -13.79 16.26
CA LEU A 316 4.15 -14.11 15.65
C LEU A 316 5.20 -13.06 16.00
N ARG A 317 6.45 -13.51 16.08
CA ARG A 317 7.65 -12.66 16.15
C ARG A 317 8.36 -12.71 14.81
N GLY A 318 8.68 -11.57 14.24
CA GLY A 318 9.24 -11.47 12.89
C GLY A 318 8.95 -10.10 12.27
N LEU A 319 9.61 -9.79 11.15
CA LEU A 319 9.32 -8.56 10.41
C LEU A 319 8.11 -8.81 9.49
N VAL A 320 7.00 -8.13 9.79
CA VAL A 320 5.78 -8.09 8.97
C VAL A 320 5.66 -6.70 8.38
N GLU A 321 5.69 -6.63 7.05
CA GLU A 321 5.58 -5.38 6.30
C GLU A 321 4.26 -5.35 5.51
N PRO A 322 3.72 -4.15 5.20
CA PRO A 322 2.60 -4.00 4.27
C PRO A 322 2.82 -4.79 2.98
N GLY A 323 1.76 -5.40 2.44
CA GLY A 323 1.85 -6.32 1.30
C GLY A 323 2.13 -7.79 1.68
N SER A 324 2.60 -8.07 2.91
CA SER A 324 2.74 -9.44 3.42
C SER A 324 1.40 -10.09 3.82
N SER A 325 0.35 -9.29 4.03
CA SER A 325 -1.00 -9.72 4.38
C SER A 325 -1.51 -10.78 3.40
N GLY A 326 -2.01 -11.89 3.92
CA GLY A 326 -2.50 -13.04 3.16
C GLY A 326 -1.40 -14.04 2.78
N GLY A 327 -0.13 -13.71 3.02
CA GLY A 327 1.00 -14.60 2.80
C GLY A 327 1.09 -15.71 3.88
N PRO A 328 1.66 -16.88 3.58
CA PRO A 328 1.78 -17.96 4.56
C PRO A 328 3.01 -17.81 5.48
N GLY A 329 2.89 -18.29 6.71
CA GLY A 329 4.00 -18.71 7.55
C GLY A 329 4.30 -20.20 7.32
N ILE A 330 5.45 -20.49 6.71
CA ILE A 330 5.83 -21.83 6.24
C ILE A 330 6.89 -22.44 7.18
N ASP A 331 6.67 -23.66 7.68
CA ASP A 331 7.66 -24.38 8.48
C ASP A 331 8.76 -25.07 7.64
N ALA A 332 9.73 -25.69 8.29
CA ALA A 332 10.82 -26.42 7.63
C ALA A 332 10.36 -27.62 6.79
N GLN A 333 9.10 -28.08 6.93
CA GLN A 333 8.53 -29.15 6.11
C GLN A 333 7.71 -28.59 4.93
N GLY A 334 7.73 -27.28 4.70
CA GLY A 334 6.93 -26.65 3.65
C GLY A 334 5.43 -26.58 3.94
N ARG A 335 5.03 -26.71 5.21
CA ARG A 335 3.61 -26.65 5.63
C ARG A 335 3.25 -25.25 6.12
N VAL A 336 2.05 -24.82 5.77
CA VAL A 336 1.48 -23.53 6.20
C VAL A 336 0.93 -23.68 7.60
N ARG A 337 1.53 -22.95 8.55
CA ARG A 337 1.11 -22.94 9.96
C ARG A 337 0.15 -21.81 10.28
N THR A 338 0.27 -20.70 9.56
CA THR A 338 -0.58 -19.52 9.73
C THR A 338 -0.62 -18.71 8.44
N THR A 339 -1.66 -17.89 8.26
CA THR A 339 -1.72 -16.88 7.19
C THR A 339 -1.54 -15.50 7.81
N VAL A 340 -0.51 -14.75 7.42
CA VAL A 340 -0.20 -13.42 7.94
C VAL A 340 -1.42 -12.51 7.76
N PHE A 341 -1.79 -11.79 8.81
CA PHE A 341 -2.94 -10.91 8.85
C PHE A 341 -2.54 -9.45 9.06
N ALA A 342 -1.76 -9.18 10.11
CA ALA A 342 -1.49 -7.82 10.54
C ALA A 342 -0.11 -7.68 11.19
N ARG A 343 0.47 -6.48 11.09
CA ARG A 343 1.66 -6.10 11.87
C ARG A 343 1.28 -5.57 13.25
N ARG A 344 2.19 -5.70 14.21
CA ARG A 344 2.09 -5.02 15.50
C ARG A 344 2.82 -3.68 15.40
N PRO A 345 2.20 -2.56 15.81
CA PRO A 345 2.86 -1.27 15.79
C PRO A 345 3.99 -1.21 16.83
N GLY A 346 5.12 -0.57 16.48
CA GLY A 346 6.24 -0.33 17.39
C GLY A 346 7.16 -1.53 17.69
N GLU A 347 6.85 -2.73 17.18
CA GLU A 347 7.63 -3.94 17.48
C GLU A 347 7.79 -4.85 16.24
N ARG A 348 8.86 -5.67 16.24
CA ARG A 348 9.04 -6.74 15.25
C ARG A 348 8.16 -7.95 15.58
N GLY A 349 6.87 -7.83 15.28
CA GLY A 349 5.91 -8.90 15.42
C GLY A 349 4.62 -8.62 14.65
N GLY A 350 3.68 -9.55 14.80
CA GLY A 350 2.39 -9.43 14.15
C GLY A 350 1.45 -10.55 14.54
N TYR A 351 0.50 -10.79 13.65
CA TYR A 351 -0.59 -11.72 13.86
C TYR A 351 -0.85 -12.47 12.56
N GLY A 352 -1.17 -13.75 12.71
CA GLY A 352 -1.64 -14.58 11.62
C GLY A 352 -2.92 -15.31 12.00
N ILE A 353 -3.61 -15.82 10.99
CA ILE A 353 -4.84 -16.57 11.08
C ILE A 353 -4.48 -18.05 11.20
N PRO A 354 -4.95 -18.78 12.23
CA PRO A 354 -4.63 -20.18 12.44
C PRO A 354 -5.16 -21.07 11.33
N ALA A 355 -4.46 -22.18 11.07
CA ALA A 355 -4.77 -23.13 10.01
C ALA A 355 -6.21 -23.68 10.08
N GLU A 356 -6.78 -23.84 11.27
CA GLU A 356 -8.16 -24.27 11.48
C GLU A 356 -9.18 -23.34 10.80
N LEU A 357 -9.04 -22.03 10.98
CA LEU A 357 -9.94 -21.04 10.36
C LEU A 357 -9.80 -21.02 8.84
N VAL A 358 -8.58 -21.23 8.34
CA VAL A 358 -8.34 -21.38 6.90
C VAL A 358 -9.07 -22.61 6.36
N ARG A 359 -8.97 -23.77 7.02
CA ARG A 359 -9.70 -24.98 6.61
C ARG A 359 -11.22 -24.77 6.62
N LYS A 360 -11.75 -24.11 7.65
CA LYS A 360 -13.17 -23.77 7.75
C LYS A 360 -13.61 -22.89 6.56
N THR A 361 -12.83 -21.88 6.21
CA THR A 361 -13.13 -20.98 5.08
C THR A 361 -13.03 -21.72 3.73
N LEU A 362 -12.03 -22.60 3.56
CA LEU A 362 -11.89 -23.44 2.37
C LEU A 362 -13.08 -24.41 2.18
N ALA A 363 -13.72 -24.83 3.27
CA ALA A 363 -14.92 -25.67 3.21
C ALA A 363 -16.18 -24.88 2.78
N GLN A 364 -16.16 -23.55 2.86
CA GLN A 364 -17.28 -22.67 2.49
C GLN A 364 -17.20 -22.16 1.03
N VAL A 365 -16.22 -22.63 0.26
CA VAL A 365 -16.02 -22.21 -1.14
C VAL A 365 -17.27 -22.48 -1.96
N ARG A 366 -17.80 -21.43 -2.57
CA ARG A 366 -18.98 -21.48 -3.42
C ARG A 366 -18.60 -21.69 -4.89
N SER A 367 -19.54 -22.20 -5.68
CA SER A 367 -19.40 -22.33 -7.13
C SER A 367 -19.51 -20.97 -7.83
N ARG A 368 -20.35 -20.07 -7.30
CA ARG A 368 -20.54 -18.70 -7.79
C ARG A 368 -19.68 -17.68 -7.01
N PRO A 369 -19.32 -16.55 -7.62
CA PRO A 369 -18.65 -15.46 -6.94
C PRO A 369 -19.44 -14.94 -5.72
N VAL A 370 -18.72 -14.50 -4.70
CA VAL A 370 -19.25 -13.81 -3.52
C VAL A 370 -18.94 -12.33 -3.65
N ALA A 371 -19.91 -11.47 -3.36
CA ALA A 371 -19.70 -10.03 -3.38
C ALA A 371 -18.71 -9.61 -2.28
N ALA A 372 -17.69 -8.87 -2.66
CA ALA A 372 -16.75 -8.19 -1.77
C ALA A 372 -16.76 -6.69 -2.10
N THR A 373 -17.94 -6.12 -2.39
CA THR A 373 -18.09 -4.82 -3.07
C THR A 373 -17.91 -3.60 -2.17
N GLU A 374 -17.99 -3.79 -0.85
CA GLU A 374 -17.75 -2.69 0.11
C GLU A 374 -16.26 -2.45 0.30
N CYS A 375 -15.88 -1.19 0.42
CA CYS A 375 -14.53 -0.78 0.76
C CYS A 375 -14.20 -1.19 2.20
N ALA A 376 -12.98 -1.70 2.43
CA ALA A 376 -12.43 -1.73 3.79
C ALA A 376 -12.42 -0.30 4.38
N ARG A 377 -12.68 -0.16 5.69
CA ARG A 377 -12.70 1.12 6.42
C ARG A 377 -11.68 1.16 7.53
#